data_AF-A0A968T134-F1
#
_entry.id   AF-A0A968T134-F1
#
_cell.length_a   1.000
_cell.length_b   1.000
_cell.length_c   1.000
_cell.angle_alpha   90.00
_cell.angle_beta   90.00
_cell.angle_gamma   90.00
#
_symmetry.space_group_name_H-M   'P 1'
#
loop_
_entity.id
_entity.type
_entity.pdbx_description
1 polymer ?
#
loop_
_entity_poly.entity_id
_entity_poly.type
_entity_poly.pdbx_seq_one_letter_code
_entity_poly.pdbx_strand_id
1 'polypeptide(L)'
;MIDDTWQEDYGKWVFHPGRFPDPKKMMDELHKMGFKVMLWMCPFVSADQAVIVREVMKGKGFLMHKSATETTWETAVHPAMIPWWNGYSALLDFTNPAAVKWFNSQLDYLVNEYGVDGFKLDAGDMDFYPETALSMTPASPNRHSELYARIGLRYPLNEYRACWKLAGQPLAQRLHDKNHNWEDVQKLIPHMITESLAGYTFSCPDMIGGGDYTSFLDLKSFNQDLVVRSAQIHALMPMMQFSVAPWRILDTEHLNAIKEALKIREKFTPRIMELARESAKSGAPNNLFARFLFPWTGL
;
A
#
# COMPACT_ATOMS: atom_id res chain seq x y z
N MET A 1 9.41 -4.69 4.66
CA MET A 1 9.01 -3.37 4.14
C MET A 1 9.48 -2.32 5.13
N ILE A 2 10.00 -1.21 4.64
CA ILE A 2 10.33 -0.05 5.48
C ILE A 2 9.19 0.95 5.26
N ASP A 3 8.41 1.19 6.31
CA ASP A 3 7.23 2.06 6.27
C ASP A 3 7.62 3.55 6.27
N ASP A 4 6.63 4.43 6.31
CA ASP A 4 6.81 5.89 6.36
C ASP A 4 7.94 6.34 7.32
N THR A 5 8.55 7.48 7.01
CA THR A 5 9.66 8.17 7.68
C THR A 5 11.07 7.66 7.36
N TRP A 6 11.23 6.72 6.42
CA TRP A 6 12.56 6.29 5.98
C TRP A 6 13.30 7.38 5.18
N GLN A 7 12.53 8.10 4.38
CA GLN A 7 12.96 9.17 3.50
C GLN A 7 13.40 10.41 4.31
N GLU A 8 14.16 11.29 3.68
CA GLU A 8 14.47 12.61 4.23
C GLU A 8 13.20 13.42 4.51
N ASP A 9 12.33 13.53 3.50
CA ASP A 9 11.04 14.23 3.56
C ASP A 9 10.12 13.76 2.41
N TYR A 10 8.84 14.09 2.45
CA TYR A 10 7.87 13.75 1.41
C TYR A 10 8.18 14.52 0.11
N GLY A 11 8.46 13.76 -0.95
CA GLY A 11 8.95 14.29 -2.22
C GLY A 11 10.48 14.27 -2.35
N LYS A 12 11.22 14.23 -1.24
CA LYS A 12 12.69 14.08 -1.21
C LYS A 12 13.04 12.62 -0.90
N TRP A 13 12.91 11.78 -1.91
CA TRP A 13 13.01 10.31 -1.83
C TRP A 13 14.46 9.81 -1.78
N VAL A 14 15.15 10.14 -0.70
CA VAL A 14 16.46 9.61 -0.32
C VAL A 14 16.42 9.21 1.15
N PHE A 15 17.19 8.21 1.55
CA PHE A 15 17.23 7.81 2.96
C PHE A 15 17.70 8.96 3.85
N HIS A 16 17.00 9.20 4.96
CA HIS A 16 17.43 10.20 5.93
C HIS A 16 18.73 9.76 6.62
N PRO A 17 19.84 10.50 6.51
CA PRO A 17 21.16 10.04 6.93
C PRO A 17 21.27 9.86 8.46
N GLY A 18 20.47 10.60 9.24
CA GLY A 18 20.44 10.44 10.70
C GLY A 18 19.67 9.20 11.17
N ARG A 19 18.80 8.62 10.32
CA ARG A 19 18.01 7.41 10.64
C ARG A 19 18.65 6.17 10.01
N PHE A 20 19.21 6.34 8.81
CA PHE A 20 19.84 5.32 8.00
C PHE A 20 21.24 5.81 7.60
N PRO A 21 22.26 5.63 8.46
CA PRO A 21 23.60 6.17 8.22
C PRO A 21 24.32 5.49 7.04
N ASP A 22 24.00 4.22 6.77
CA ASP A 22 24.53 3.48 5.61
C ASP A 22 23.42 2.59 5.01
N PRO A 23 22.52 3.17 4.21
CA PRO A 23 21.38 2.44 3.66
C PRO A 23 21.82 1.35 2.67
N LYS A 24 22.94 1.55 1.95
CA LYS A 24 23.46 0.53 1.02
C LYS A 24 23.88 -0.72 1.77
N LYS A 25 24.69 -0.55 2.82
CA LYS A 25 25.11 -1.67 3.66
C LYS A 25 23.92 -2.37 4.32
N MET A 26 22.93 -1.62 4.80
CA MET A 26 21.70 -2.19 5.36
C MET A 26 20.97 -3.08 4.32
N MET A 27 20.82 -2.59 3.08
CA MET A 27 20.18 -3.34 2.00
C MET A 27 20.98 -4.61 1.66
N ASP A 28 22.31 -4.50 1.53
CA ASP A 28 23.19 -5.64 1.27
C ASP A 28 23.08 -6.72 2.37
N GLU A 29 23.03 -6.31 3.63
CA GLU A 29 22.87 -7.23 4.77
C GLU A 29 21.50 -7.93 4.74
N LEU A 30 20.41 -7.18 4.50
CA LEU A 30 19.06 -7.75 4.38
C LEU A 30 18.94 -8.73 3.21
N HIS A 31 19.50 -8.39 2.05
CA HIS A 31 19.52 -9.28 0.90
C HIS A 31 20.37 -10.52 1.14
N LYS A 32 21.51 -10.39 1.84
CA LYS A 32 22.34 -11.54 2.24
C LYS A 32 21.61 -12.49 3.19
N MET A 33 20.69 -11.97 4.00
CA MET A 33 19.80 -12.76 4.85
C MET A 33 18.62 -13.38 4.08
N GLY A 34 18.47 -13.09 2.79
CA GLY A 34 17.38 -13.59 1.94
C GLY A 34 16.11 -12.76 1.99
N PHE A 35 16.11 -11.60 2.64
CA PHE A 35 14.95 -10.71 2.65
C PHE A 35 14.80 -9.98 1.32
N LYS A 36 13.55 -9.64 1.00
CA LYS A 36 13.20 -8.67 -0.03
C LYS A 36 12.78 -7.38 0.66
N VAL A 37 13.19 -6.25 0.11
CA VAL A 37 12.96 -4.94 0.73
C VAL A 37 12.14 -4.05 -0.18
N MET A 38 10.97 -3.68 0.32
CA MET A 38 10.11 -2.66 -0.29
C MET A 38 10.13 -1.40 0.55
N LEU A 39 10.04 -0.24 -0.10
CA LEU A 39 9.90 1.06 0.54
C LEU A 39 8.47 1.60 0.41
N TRP A 40 7.99 2.23 1.48
CA TRP A 40 6.75 3.00 1.44
C TRP A 40 6.92 4.30 0.65
N MET A 41 5.95 4.61 -0.20
CA MET A 41 5.93 5.77 -1.07
C MET A 41 4.53 6.37 -1.08
N CYS A 42 4.44 7.68 -1.30
CA CYS A 42 3.17 8.38 -1.51
C CYS A 42 3.27 9.37 -2.68
N PRO A 43 2.13 9.82 -3.24
CA PRO A 43 2.12 10.77 -4.35
C PRO A 43 2.25 12.24 -3.91
N PHE A 44 2.58 12.49 -2.65
CA PHE A 44 2.63 13.83 -2.05
C PHE A 44 4.06 14.39 -1.99
N VAL A 45 4.17 15.70 -2.16
CA VAL A 45 5.40 16.48 -1.96
C VAL A 45 5.12 17.58 -0.95
N SER A 46 5.90 17.64 0.14
CA SER A 46 5.76 18.70 1.15
C SER A 46 6.03 20.08 0.54
N ALA A 47 5.23 21.08 0.93
CA ALA A 47 5.30 22.43 0.34
C ALA A 47 6.62 23.16 0.63
N ASP A 48 7.31 22.79 1.70
CA ASP A 48 8.61 23.32 2.11
C ASP A 48 9.79 22.77 1.29
N GLN A 49 9.56 21.76 0.43
CA GLN A 49 10.55 21.25 -0.52
C GLN A 49 10.71 22.16 -1.74
N ALA A 50 11.11 23.41 -1.53
CA ALA A 50 11.09 24.47 -2.54
C ALA A 50 11.83 24.12 -3.84
N VAL A 51 12.95 23.39 -3.78
CA VAL A 51 13.69 22.96 -4.98
C VAL A 51 12.90 21.95 -5.79
N ILE A 52 12.31 20.95 -5.11
CA ILE A 52 11.53 19.87 -5.72
C ILE A 52 10.22 20.43 -6.27
N VAL A 53 9.53 21.28 -5.50
CA VAL A 53 8.32 21.96 -5.96
C VAL A 53 8.62 22.77 -7.22
N ARG A 54 9.71 23.55 -7.26
CA ARG A 54 10.12 24.29 -8.47
C ARG A 54 10.42 23.37 -9.64
N GLU A 55 11.08 22.24 -9.41
CA GLU A 55 11.41 21.26 -10.45
C GLU A 55 10.14 20.68 -11.07
N VAL A 56 9.25 20.11 -10.26
CA VAL A 56 8.00 19.50 -10.71
C VAL A 56 7.07 20.54 -11.35
N MET A 57 7.08 21.78 -10.86
CA MET A 57 6.30 22.88 -11.42
C MET A 57 6.77 23.35 -12.81
N LYS A 58 8.00 23.06 -13.24
CA LYS A 58 8.43 23.33 -14.63
C LYS A 58 7.52 22.64 -15.66
N GLY A 59 6.95 21.49 -15.29
CA GLY A 59 5.99 20.75 -16.10
C GLY A 59 4.55 20.82 -15.59
N LYS A 60 4.23 21.70 -14.61
CA LYS A 60 2.95 21.69 -13.88
C LYS A 60 2.55 20.29 -13.39
N GLY A 61 3.50 19.56 -12.80
CA GLY A 61 3.32 18.15 -12.43
C GLY A 61 2.46 17.88 -11.19
N PHE A 62 1.89 18.91 -10.56
CA PHE A 62 0.96 18.77 -9.45
C PHE A 62 -0.48 18.99 -9.92
N LEU A 63 -1.44 18.56 -9.10
CA LEU A 63 -2.77 19.11 -9.18
C LEU A 63 -2.70 20.61 -8.90
N MET A 64 -3.41 21.40 -9.70
CA MET A 64 -3.34 22.85 -9.69
C MET A 64 -4.54 23.43 -8.93
N HIS A 65 -4.31 24.47 -8.13
CA HIS A 65 -5.36 25.11 -7.35
C HIS A 65 -6.32 25.91 -8.24
N LYS A 66 -7.62 25.63 -8.13
CA LYS A 66 -8.69 26.39 -8.77
C LYS A 66 -9.04 27.62 -7.92
N SER A 67 -8.34 28.73 -8.15
CA SER A 67 -8.54 29.97 -7.36
C SER A 67 -9.87 30.69 -7.63
N ALA A 68 -10.48 30.47 -8.79
CA ALA A 68 -11.75 31.05 -9.20
C ALA A 68 -12.47 30.13 -10.19
N THR A 69 -13.76 30.38 -10.46
CA THR A 69 -14.60 29.53 -11.33
C THR A 69 -14.02 29.36 -12.73
N GLU A 70 -13.45 30.43 -13.28
CA GLU A 70 -12.83 30.53 -14.60
C GLU A 70 -11.37 30.05 -14.65
N THR A 71 -10.78 29.68 -13.50
CA THR A 71 -9.43 29.13 -13.47
C THR A 71 -9.41 27.78 -14.20
N THR A 72 -8.52 27.66 -15.18
CA THR A 72 -8.25 26.42 -15.91
C THR A 72 -6.87 25.89 -15.53
N TRP A 73 -6.55 24.66 -15.91
CA TRP A 73 -5.22 24.10 -15.65
C TRP A 73 -4.10 24.94 -16.30
N GLU A 74 -4.37 25.50 -17.49
CA GLU A 74 -3.45 26.38 -18.22
C GLU A 74 -3.20 27.70 -17.48
N THR A 75 -4.22 28.28 -16.85
CA THR A 75 -4.11 29.58 -16.16
C THR A 75 -3.74 29.46 -14.68
N ALA A 76 -3.94 28.30 -14.06
CA ALA A 76 -3.54 28.08 -12.67
C ALA A 76 -2.01 28.15 -12.51
N VAL A 77 -1.58 28.82 -11.43
CA VAL A 77 -0.17 29.15 -11.15
C VAL A 77 0.37 28.49 -9.88
N HIS A 78 -0.51 27.99 -9.00
CA HIS A 78 -0.13 27.38 -7.72
C HIS A 78 -0.62 25.94 -7.65
N PRO A 79 0.17 25.01 -7.07
CA PRO A 79 -0.32 23.69 -6.71
C PRO A 79 -1.50 23.77 -5.73
N ALA A 80 -2.41 22.81 -5.82
CA ALA A 80 -3.40 22.57 -4.77
C ALA A 80 -2.71 21.95 -3.56
N MET A 81 -2.96 22.51 -2.38
CA MET A 81 -2.49 21.96 -1.11
C MET A 81 -3.59 21.06 -0.53
N ILE A 82 -3.30 19.76 -0.46
CA ILE A 82 -4.27 18.74 -0.11
C ILE A 82 -4.03 18.27 1.33
N PRO A 83 -5.06 18.25 2.20
CA PRO A 83 -4.95 17.65 3.52
C PRO A 83 -4.83 16.12 3.41
N TRP A 84 -3.95 15.54 4.20
CA TRP A 84 -3.76 14.09 4.33
C TRP A 84 -3.23 13.77 5.74
N TRP A 85 -3.00 12.49 6.06
CA TRP A 85 -2.67 12.09 7.43
C TRP A 85 -1.33 12.63 7.96
N ASN A 86 -0.44 13.11 7.07
CA ASN A 86 0.82 13.78 7.43
C ASN A 86 0.78 15.31 7.24
N GLY A 87 -0.42 15.92 7.24
CA GLY A 87 -0.59 17.38 7.20
C GLY A 87 -1.12 17.88 5.87
N TYR A 88 -0.40 18.81 5.23
CA TYR A 88 -0.79 19.41 3.94
C TYR A 88 0.37 19.34 2.95
N SER A 89 0.12 18.78 1.77
CA SER A 89 1.15 18.60 0.74
C SER A 89 0.59 18.85 -0.66
N ALA A 90 1.46 19.11 -1.63
CA ALA A 90 1.08 19.16 -3.04
C ALA A 90 0.97 17.73 -3.57
N LEU A 91 -0.14 17.41 -4.24
CA LEU A 91 -0.39 16.09 -4.81
C LEU A 91 0.02 16.05 -6.28
N LEU A 92 0.80 15.05 -6.67
CA LEU A 92 1.20 14.84 -8.08
C LEU A 92 0.00 14.54 -8.97
N ASP A 93 -0.01 15.10 -10.18
CA ASP A 93 -1.05 14.87 -11.17
C ASP A 93 -0.66 13.73 -12.13
N PHE A 94 -1.13 12.51 -11.86
CA PHE A 94 -0.83 11.35 -12.72
C PHE A 94 -1.56 11.38 -14.08
N THR A 95 -2.38 12.39 -14.37
CA THR A 95 -2.87 12.64 -15.74
C THR A 95 -1.82 13.37 -16.59
N ASN A 96 -0.81 13.97 -15.94
CA ASN A 96 0.28 14.69 -16.57
C ASN A 96 1.49 13.76 -16.78
N PRO A 97 1.90 13.48 -18.03
CA PRO A 97 3.06 12.64 -18.32
C PRO A 97 4.38 13.13 -17.70
N ALA A 98 4.53 14.44 -17.47
CA ALA A 98 5.71 14.99 -16.82
C ALA A 98 5.78 14.60 -15.34
N ALA A 99 4.64 14.59 -14.63
CA ALA A 99 4.56 14.13 -13.24
C ALA A 99 4.86 12.65 -13.13
N VAL A 100 4.25 11.84 -14.02
CA VAL A 100 4.49 10.39 -14.10
C VAL A 100 5.97 10.10 -14.34
N LYS A 101 6.60 10.81 -15.29
CA LYS A 101 8.03 10.66 -15.58
C LYS A 101 8.90 11.03 -14.38
N TRP A 102 8.59 12.14 -13.72
CA TRP A 102 9.32 12.58 -12.53
C TRP A 102 9.22 11.52 -11.43
N PHE A 103 8.01 11.11 -11.04
CA PHE A 103 7.81 10.13 -9.97
C PHE A 103 8.49 8.79 -10.30
N ASN A 104 8.35 8.32 -11.54
CA ASN A 104 9.02 7.12 -12.03
C ASN A 104 10.55 7.20 -11.88
N SER A 105 11.16 8.36 -12.17
CA SER A 105 12.61 8.53 -11.99
C SER A 105 13.05 8.48 -10.52
N GLN A 106 12.21 8.93 -9.58
CA GLN A 106 12.49 8.81 -8.14
C GLN A 106 12.52 7.34 -7.71
N LEU A 107 11.52 6.56 -8.15
CA LEU A 107 11.46 5.13 -7.88
C LEU A 107 12.63 4.37 -8.54
N ASP A 108 12.95 4.69 -9.79
CA ASP A 108 14.06 4.06 -10.52
C ASP A 108 15.41 4.37 -9.85
N TYR A 109 15.58 5.60 -9.32
CA TYR A 109 16.75 5.93 -8.50
C TYR A 109 16.85 5.03 -7.27
N LEU A 110 15.76 4.79 -6.54
CA LEU A 110 15.77 3.94 -5.35
C LEU A 110 16.13 2.48 -5.66
N VAL A 111 15.64 1.96 -6.78
CA VAL A 111 16.02 0.62 -7.27
C VAL A 111 17.51 0.59 -7.62
N ASN A 112 17.99 1.55 -8.41
CA ASN A 112 19.36 1.53 -8.93
C ASN A 112 20.41 1.83 -7.85
N GLU A 113 20.11 2.75 -6.94
CA GLU A 113 21.05 3.19 -5.92
C GLU A 113 21.09 2.25 -4.71
N TYR A 114 19.94 1.73 -4.27
CA TYR A 114 19.84 0.96 -3.03
C TYR A 114 19.41 -0.50 -3.23
N GLY A 115 19.09 -0.93 -4.45
CA GLY A 115 18.65 -2.30 -4.71
C GLY A 115 17.25 -2.60 -4.19
N VAL A 116 16.37 -1.60 -4.10
CA VAL A 116 14.97 -1.78 -3.66
C VAL A 116 14.24 -2.77 -4.58
N ASP A 117 13.56 -3.76 -4.00
CA ASP A 117 12.88 -4.83 -4.76
C ASP A 117 11.45 -4.44 -5.20
N GLY A 118 10.90 -3.35 -4.64
CA GLY A 118 9.55 -2.88 -4.94
C GLY A 118 9.03 -1.82 -3.97
N PHE A 119 7.73 -1.51 -4.04
CA PHE A 119 7.17 -0.36 -3.32
C PHE A 119 5.79 -0.63 -2.72
N LYS A 120 5.57 -0.17 -1.47
CA LYS A 120 4.20 0.06 -0.95
C LYS A 120 3.78 1.45 -1.38
N LEU A 121 2.79 1.53 -2.24
CA LEU A 121 2.34 2.77 -2.86
C LEU A 121 1.02 3.16 -2.19
N ASP A 122 1.14 4.01 -1.18
CA ASP A 122 0.04 4.40 -0.30
C ASP A 122 -0.52 5.77 -0.68
N ALA A 123 -1.62 6.15 -0.02
CA ALA A 123 -2.29 7.42 -0.19
C ALA A 123 -2.80 7.69 -1.62
N GLY A 124 -3.19 6.61 -2.30
CA GLY A 124 -3.84 6.63 -3.62
C GLY A 124 -5.36 6.81 -3.55
N ASP A 125 -5.90 7.18 -2.38
CA ASP A 125 -7.32 7.23 -2.08
C ASP A 125 -8.05 8.34 -2.86
N MET A 126 -9.32 8.08 -3.22
CA MET A 126 -10.14 9.03 -3.98
C MET A 126 -10.45 10.33 -3.23
N ASP A 127 -10.38 10.33 -1.90
CA ASP A 127 -10.75 11.49 -1.09
C ASP A 127 -9.72 12.64 -1.17
N PHE A 128 -8.56 12.39 -1.77
CA PHE A 128 -7.51 13.39 -1.96
C PHE A 128 -7.69 14.29 -3.20
N TYR A 129 -8.79 14.13 -3.96
CA TYR A 129 -9.03 14.84 -5.22
C TYR A 129 -10.26 15.77 -5.12
N PRO A 130 -10.15 16.94 -4.47
CA PRO A 130 -11.27 17.86 -4.30
C PRO A 130 -11.62 18.59 -5.60
N GLU A 131 -12.86 19.10 -5.70
CA GLU A 131 -13.33 19.89 -6.86
C GLU A 131 -12.56 21.22 -7.06
N THR A 132 -11.85 21.67 -6.03
CA THR A 132 -10.98 22.86 -6.05
C THR A 132 -9.58 22.56 -6.62
N ALA A 133 -9.32 21.32 -7.05
CA ALA A 133 -8.08 20.91 -7.70
C ALA A 133 -8.31 20.60 -9.18
N LEU A 134 -7.37 21.01 -10.02
CA LEU A 134 -7.40 20.85 -11.47
C LEU A 134 -6.27 19.92 -11.91
N SER A 135 -6.59 18.93 -12.73
CA SER A 135 -5.63 18.06 -13.41
C SER A 135 -5.44 18.48 -14.87
N MET A 136 -4.32 18.08 -15.48
CA MET A 136 -3.97 18.38 -16.87
C MET A 136 -4.99 17.79 -17.84
N THR A 137 -5.42 16.55 -17.59
CA THR A 137 -6.54 15.94 -18.29
C THR A 137 -7.67 15.69 -17.29
N PRO A 138 -8.91 16.14 -17.58
CA PRO A 138 -10.04 15.91 -16.69
C PRO A 138 -10.18 14.43 -16.31
N ALA A 139 -10.24 14.17 -15.00
CA ALA A 139 -10.34 12.83 -14.46
C ALA A 139 -11.21 12.85 -13.19
N SER A 140 -11.95 11.76 -12.96
CA SER A 140 -12.64 11.57 -11.69
C SER A 140 -11.65 11.20 -10.58
N PRO A 141 -12.00 11.40 -9.30
CA PRO A 141 -11.17 10.94 -8.18
C PRO A 141 -10.73 9.47 -8.29
N ASN A 142 -11.66 8.58 -8.69
CA ASN A 142 -11.37 7.17 -8.93
C ASN A 142 -10.41 6.94 -10.09
N ARG A 143 -10.47 7.76 -11.14
CA ARG A 143 -9.52 7.67 -12.26
C ARG A 143 -8.11 8.04 -11.82
N HIS A 144 -7.96 9.02 -10.93
CA HIS A 144 -6.65 9.32 -10.37
C HIS A 144 -6.09 8.17 -9.52
N SER A 145 -6.92 7.53 -8.70
CA SER A 145 -6.55 6.32 -7.95
C SER A 145 -6.06 5.20 -8.88
N GLU A 146 -6.77 4.95 -9.99
CA GLU A 146 -6.34 4.00 -11.01
C GLU A 146 -4.99 4.36 -11.63
N LEU A 147 -4.78 5.63 -11.99
CA LEU A 147 -3.54 6.09 -12.63
C LEU A 147 -2.32 5.92 -11.72
N TYR A 148 -2.46 6.25 -10.43
CA TYR A 148 -1.41 6.01 -9.44
C TYR A 148 -1.15 4.51 -9.24
N ALA A 149 -2.20 3.70 -9.15
CA ALA A 149 -2.08 2.25 -8.98
C ALA A 149 -1.38 1.53 -10.16
N ARG A 150 -1.41 2.11 -11.36
CA ARG A 150 -0.68 1.57 -12.52
C ARG A 150 0.84 1.69 -12.40
N ILE A 151 1.38 2.55 -11.54
CA ILE A 151 2.83 2.72 -11.35
C ILE A 151 3.49 1.40 -10.90
N GLY A 152 2.82 0.69 -9.99
CA GLY A 152 3.26 -0.60 -9.43
C GLY A 152 3.41 -1.71 -10.46
N LEU A 153 2.77 -1.61 -11.63
CA LEU A 153 2.92 -2.59 -12.73
C LEU A 153 4.36 -2.63 -13.29
N ARG A 154 5.17 -1.62 -13.00
CA ARG A 154 6.58 -1.56 -13.38
C ARG A 154 7.48 -2.43 -12.50
N TYR A 155 7.00 -2.89 -11.35
CA TYR A 155 7.82 -3.53 -10.32
C TYR A 155 7.33 -4.93 -9.99
N PRO A 156 8.25 -5.89 -9.75
CA PRO A 156 7.88 -7.26 -9.42
C PRO A 156 7.18 -7.38 -8.06
N LEU A 157 7.50 -6.48 -7.12
CA LEU A 157 6.83 -6.35 -5.83
C LEU A 157 6.17 -4.97 -5.74
N ASN A 158 4.89 -4.96 -5.42
CA ASN A 158 4.12 -3.75 -5.15
C ASN A 158 3.03 -4.08 -4.12
N GLU A 159 2.57 -3.09 -3.36
CA GLU A 159 1.41 -3.21 -2.47
C GLU A 159 0.62 -1.90 -2.49
N TYR A 160 -0.71 -2.01 -2.51
CA TYR A 160 -1.64 -0.88 -2.47
C TYR A 160 -2.73 -1.10 -1.44
N ARG A 161 -3.13 -0.01 -0.78
CA ARG A 161 -4.36 0.04 0.04
C ARG A 161 -5.56 0.57 -0.75
N ALA A 162 -5.31 1.39 -1.77
CA ALA A 162 -6.34 1.99 -2.63
C ALA A 162 -6.06 1.67 -4.10
N CYS A 163 -7.06 1.09 -4.77
CA CYS A 163 -7.01 0.72 -6.18
C CYS A 163 -8.40 0.84 -6.81
N TRP A 164 -8.43 1.18 -8.10
CA TRP A 164 -9.68 1.24 -8.87
C TRP A 164 -9.52 0.65 -10.26
N LYS A 165 -10.46 -0.19 -10.70
CA LYS A 165 -10.52 -0.80 -12.04
C LYS A 165 -9.24 -1.53 -12.49
N LEU A 166 -8.58 -2.21 -11.57
CA LEU A 166 -7.34 -2.97 -11.83
C LEU A 166 -7.45 -4.46 -11.44
N ALA A 167 -8.67 -4.99 -11.45
CA ALA A 167 -8.90 -6.42 -11.28
C ALA A 167 -8.13 -7.22 -12.35
N GLY A 168 -7.57 -8.36 -11.97
CA GLY A 168 -6.75 -9.23 -12.81
C GLY A 168 -5.34 -8.70 -13.13
N GLN A 169 -4.97 -7.51 -12.63
CA GLN A 169 -3.61 -7.00 -12.78
C GLN A 169 -2.68 -7.59 -11.71
N PRO A 170 -1.36 -7.70 -11.97
CA PRO A 170 -0.37 -8.21 -11.02
C PRO A 170 -0.04 -7.16 -9.93
N LEU A 171 -1.06 -6.70 -9.23
CA LEU A 171 -0.96 -5.71 -8.15
C LEU A 171 -1.37 -6.35 -6.84
N ALA A 172 -0.50 -6.27 -5.83
CA ALA A 172 -0.86 -6.75 -4.50
C ALA A 172 -1.74 -5.71 -3.81
N GLN A 173 -2.95 -6.10 -3.41
CA GLN A 173 -3.96 -5.19 -2.86
C GLN A 173 -4.32 -5.62 -1.46
N ARG A 174 -4.22 -4.68 -0.53
CA ARG A 174 -4.59 -4.88 0.85
C ARG A 174 -5.96 -4.25 1.08
N LEU A 175 -6.80 -4.94 1.85
CA LEU A 175 -8.02 -4.33 2.36
C LEU A 175 -7.69 -3.03 3.12
N HIS A 176 -8.61 -2.06 3.09
CA HIS A 176 -8.49 -0.85 3.90
C HIS A 176 -8.16 -1.21 5.36
N ASP A 177 -7.41 -0.34 6.04
CA ASP A 177 -7.01 -0.52 7.44
C ASP A 177 -8.19 -0.93 8.32
N LYS A 178 -7.95 -1.93 9.14
CA LYS A 178 -8.83 -2.51 10.16
C LYS A 178 -8.36 -2.03 11.52
N ASN A 179 -9.32 -1.69 12.36
CA ASN A 179 -9.08 -1.33 13.74
C ASN A 179 -8.78 -2.59 14.57
N HIS A 180 -8.17 -2.37 15.74
CA HIS A 180 -7.93 -3.41 16.73
C HIS A 180 -9.21 -3.72 17.54
N ASN A 181 -10.24 -4.26 16.90
CA ASN A 181 -11.44 -4.76 17.56
C ASN A 181 -12.02 -6.03 16.89
N TRP A 182 -12.88 -6.76 17.62
CA TRP A 182 -13.47 -8.01 17.13
C TRP A 182 -14.41 -7.81 15.94
N GLU A 183 -15.04 -6.64 15.82
CA GLU A 183 -15.93 -6.31 14.70
C GLU A 183 -15.15 -6.33 13.39
N ASP A 184 -13.96 -5.73 13.36
CA ASP A 184 -13.12 -5.68 12.17
C ASP A 184 -12.44 -7.01 11.87
N VAL A 185 -12.11 -7.82 12.89
CA VAL A 185 -11.64 -9.21 12.67
C VAL A 185 -12.68 -10.06 11.94
N GLN A 186 -13.96 -9.89 12.27
CA GLN A 186 -15.05 -10.61 11.59
C GLN A 186 -15.21 -10.21 10.12
N LYS A 187 -14.73 -9.03 9.73
CA LYS A 187 -14.79 -8.52 8.35
C LYS A 187 -13.72 -9.12 7.44
N LEU A 188 -12.61 -9.64 7.99
CA LEU A 188 -11.47 -10.12 7.21
C LEU A 188 -11.88 -11.17 6.16
N ILE A 189 -12.54 -12.25 6.59
CA ILE A 189 -12.95 -13.33 5.68
C ILE A 189 -13.95 -12.86 4.61
N PRO A 190 -15.11 -12.26 4.95
CA PRO A 190 -16.09 -11.85 3.93
C PRO A 190 -15.55 -10.78 2.98
N HIS A 191 -14.68 -9.87 3.45
CA HIS A 191 -14.08 -8.86 2.58
C HIS A 191 -13.05 -9.47 1.62
N MET A 192 -12.22 -10.42 2.08
CA MET A 192 -11.27 -11.13 1.21
C MET A 192 -11.96 -11.97 0.13
N ILE A 193 -13.11 -12.58 0.47
CA ILE A 193 -13.95 -13.28 -0.51
C ILE A 193 -14.49 -12.29 -1.53
N THR A 194 -15.01 -11.15 -1.08
CA THR A 194 -15.55 -10.09 -1.95
C THR A 194 -14.49 -9.55 -2.92
N GLU A 195 -13.31 -9.23 -2.40
CA GLU A 195 -12.17 -8.76 -3.20
C GLU A 195 -11.75 -9.80 -4.24
N SER A 196 -11.62 -11.06 -3.84
CA SER A 196 -11.28 -12.15 -4.76
C SER A 196 -12.34 -12.40 -5.83
N LEU A 197 -13.64 -12.27 -5.52
CA LEU A 197 -14.73 -12.39 -6.48
C LEU A 197 -14.79 -11.20 -7.44
N ALA A 198 -14.33 -10.03 -7.01
CA ALA A 198 -14.19 -8.84 -7.86
C ALA A 198 -12.95 -8.90 -8.77
N GLY A 199 -12.19 -9.99 -8.74
CA GLY A 199 -11.01 -10.22 -9.58
C GLY A 199 -9.71 -9.65 -9.02
N TYR A 200 -9.70 -9.23 -7.76
CA TYR A 200 -8.52 -8.76 -7.03
C TYR A 200 -7.95 -9.93 -6.22
N THR A 201 -7.14 -10.75 -6.87
CA THR A 201 -6.75 -12.06 -6.34
C THR A 201 -5.39 -12.06 -5.66
N PHE A 202 -4.54 -11.07 -5.90
CA PHE A 202 -3.32 -10.88 -5.12
C PHE A 202 -3.62 -10.03 -3.89
N SER A 203 -4.39 -10.58 -2.94
CA SER A 203 -4.96 -9.81 -1.84
C SER A 203 -4.39 -10.08 -0.45
N CYS A 204 -4.44 -9.06 0.42
CA CYS A 204 -4.05 -9.13 1.83
C CYS A 204 -5.24 -8.70 2.70
N PRO A 205 -5.61 -9.47 3.75
CA PRO A 205 -6.76 -9.14 4.61
C PRO A 205 -6.62 -7.86 5.43
N ASP A 206 -5.42 -7.28 5.44
CA ASP A 206 -4.89 -6.18 6.23
C ASP A 206 -3.67 -6.64 7.05
N MET A 207 -3.14 -5.79 7.92
CA MET A 207 -2.05 -6.13 8.82
C MET A 207 -2.60 -6.84 10.06
N ILE A 208 -1.87 -7.87 10.50
CA ILE A 208 -2.24 -8.69 11.65
C ILE A 208 -2.29 -7.83 12.92
N GLY A 209 -3.43 -7.89 13.60
CA GLY A 209 -3.70 -7.09 14.80
C GLY A 209 -4.20 -5.67 14.51
N GLY A 210 -4.38 -5.29 13.24
CA GLY A 210 -4.86 -3.97 12.83
C GLY A 210 -3.85 -3.23 11.94
N GLY A 211 -4.38 -2.52 10.95
CA GLY A 211 -3.62 -1.77 9.93
C GLY A 211 -3.18 -0.37 10.35
N ASP A 212 -3.78 0.18 11.41
CA ASP A 212 -3.41 1.49 11.96
C ASP A 212 -2.37 1.35 13.07
N TYR A 213 -1.23 2.05 12.95
CA TYR A 213 -0.16 2.04 13.94
C TYR A 213 -0.64 2.52 15.33
N THR A 214 -1.66 3.38 15.39
CA THR A 214 -2.23 3.87 16.64
C THR A 214 -2.81 2.75 17.52
N SER A 215 -3.18 1.63 16.90
CA SER A 215 -3.62 0.41 17.57
C SER A 215 -2.59 -0.18 18.56
N PHE A 216 -1.32 0.18 18.40
CA PHE A 216 -0.21 -0.38 19.19
C PHE A 216 0.44 0.64 20.15
N LEU A 217 -0.16 1.83 20.32
CA LEU A 217 0.39 2.87 21.21
C LEU A 217 0.14 2.59 22.69
N ASP A 218 -1.03 2.05 23.05
CA ASP A 218 -1.34 1.64 24.43
C ASP A 218 -1.35 0.12 24.58
N LEU A 219 -0.18 -0.44 24.88
CA LEU A 219 -0.04 -1.87 25.11
C LEU A 219 -0.63 -2.36 26.44
N LYS A 220 -1.09 -1.46 27.33
CA LYS A 220 -1.66 -1.87 28.63
C LYS A 220 -3.11 -2.35 28.50
N SER A 221 -3.87 -1.77 27.57
CA SER A 221 -5.26 -2.14 27.28
C SER A 221 -5.40 -3.01 26.02
N PHE A 222 -4.26 -3.45 25.46
CA PHE A 222 -4.15 -4.17 24.21
C PHE A 222 -4.67 -5.61 24.30
N ASN A 223 -5.54 -5.99 23.35
CA ASN A 223 -6.11 -7.32 23.31
C ASN A 223 -5.23 -8.26 22.48
N GLN A 224 -4.36 -9.01 23.16
CA GLN A 224 -3.44 -9.94 22.50
C GLN A 224 -4.16 -11.10 21.77
N ASP A 225 -5.31 -11.57 22.27
CA ASP A 225 -6.13 -12.60 21.61
C ASP A 225 -6.54 -12.16 20.20
N LEU A 226 -6.80 -10.86 20.02
CA LEU A 226 -7.16 -10.30 18.72
C LEU A 226 -6.04 -10.48 17.70
N VAL A 227 -4.80 -10.22 18.10
CA VAL A 227 -3.62 -10.43 17.25
C VAL A 227 -3.50 -11.90 16.86
N VAL A 228 -3.68 -12.80 17.83
CA VAL A 228 -3.64 -14.25 17.60
C VAL A 228 -4.72 -14.69 16.63
N ARG A 229 -5.97 -14.27 16.84
CA ARG A 229 -7.09 -14.63 15.94
C ARG A 229 -6.92 -14.03 14.55
N SER A 230 -6.45 -12.79 14.46
CA SER A 230 -6.10 -12.16 13.19
C SER A 230 -5.04 -13.01 12.46
N ALA A 231 -3.95 -13.39 13.11
CA ALA A 231 -2.91 -14.22 12.50
C ALA A 231 -3.42 -15.59 12.03
N GLN A 232 -4.29 -16.24 12.81
CA GLN A 232 -4.92 -17.51 12.44
C GLN A 232 -5.76 -17.40 11.18
N ILE A 233 -6.51 -16.29 11.01
CA ILE A 233 -7.26 -16.01 9.78
C ILE A 233 -6.31 -15.79 8.60
N HIS A 234 -5.26 -14.97 8.78
CA HIS A 234 -4.31 -14.64 7.71
C HIS A 234 -3.48 -15.84 7.25
N ALA A 235 -3.29 -16.86 8.10
CA ALA A 235 -2.48 -18.03 7.79
C ALA A 235 -2.93 -18.78 6.51
N LEU A 236 -4.22 -18.70 6.16
CA LEU A 236 -4.80 -19.34 4.98
C LEU A 236 -5.19 -18.36 3.86
N MET A 237 -4.89 -17.07 4.02
CA MET A 237 -5.15 -16.03 3.02
C MET A 237 -3.96 -15.90 2.05
N PRO A 238 -4.08 -15.19 0.91
CA PRO A 238 -2.99 -15.14 -0.07
C PRO A 238 -1.73 -14.50 0.51
N MET A 239 -1.90 -13.44 1.31
CA MET A 239 -0.82 -12.74 2.01
C MET A 239 -1.04 -12.69 3.52
N MET A 240 0.09 -12.70 4.25
CA MET A 240 0.16 -12.56 5.69
C MET A 240 1.16 -11.45 6.00
N GLN A 241 0.70 -10.38 6.66
CA GLN A 241 1.50 -9.18 6.90
C GLN A 241 1.36 -8.73 8.36
N PHE A 242 2.48 -8.40 9.00
CA PHE A 242 2.50 -7.85 10.35
C PHE A 242 2.85 -6.36 10.27
N SER A 243 2.09 -5.51 10.97
CA SER A 243 2.36 -4.08 11.13
C SER A 243 3.47 -3.84 12.17
N VAL A 244 3.54 -4.70 13.19
CA VAL A 244 4.52 -4.65 14.26
C VAL A 244 5.10 -6.03 14.50
N ALA A 245 6.38 -6.08 14.85
CA ALA A 245 7.05 -7.29 15.27
C ALA A 245 6.32 -7.93 16.48
N PRO A 246 5.75 -9.16 16.37
CA PRO A 246 4.90 -9.73 17.41
C PRO A 246 5.60 -9.86 18.77
N TRP A 247 6.91 -10.13 18.78
CA TRP A 247 7.70 -10.23 20.02
C TRP A 247 7.87 -8.91 20.78
N ARG A 248 7.48 -7.77 20.20
CA ARG A 248 7.48 -6.47 20.88
C ARG A 248 6.19 -6.17 21.63
N ILE A 249 5.10 -6.83 21.25
CA ILE A 249 3.74 -6.49 21.70
C ILE A 249 3.00 -7.66 22.36
N LEU A 250 3.52 -8.88 22.26
CA LEU A 250 2.90 -10.08 22.81
C LEU A 250 3.73 -10.67 23.94
N ASP A 251 3.05 -11.25 24.93
CA ASP A 251 3.64 -12.16 25.89
C ASP A 251 4.02 -13.50 25.25
N THR A 252 4.67 -14.35 26.03
CA THR A 252 5.18 -15.66 25.57
C THR A 252 4.07 -16.59 25.09
N GLU A 253 2.91 -16.59 25.74
CA GLU A 253 1.79 -17.47 25.40
C GLU A 253 1.21 -17.10 24.03
N HIS A 254 0.87 -15.82 23.84
CA HIS A 254 0.32 -15.32 22.58
C HIS A 254 1.34 -15.37 21.45
N LEU A 255 2.62 -15.08 21.73
CA LEU A 255 3.69 -15.24 20.74
C LEU A 255 3.83 -16.69 20.28
N ASN A 256 3.68 -17.67 21.18
CA ASN A 256 3.68 -19.08 20.80
C ASN A 256 2.45 -19.43 19.96
N ALA A 257 1.28 -18.87 20.27
CA ALA A 257 0.09 -19.04 19.43
C ALA A 257 0.26 -18.46 18.01
N ILE A 258 0.96 -17.32 17.85
CA ILE A 258 1.36 -16.79 16.54
C ILE A 258 2.25 -17.78 15.79
N LYS A 259 3.24 -18.39 16.47
CA LYS A 259 4.11 -19.41 15.84
C LYS A 259 3.33 -20.62 15.37
N GLU A 260 2.30 -21.06 16.09
CA GLU A 260 1.42 -22.13 15.61
C GLU A 260 0.64 -21.73 14.35
N ALA A 261 0.15 -20.49 14.27
CA ALA A 261 -0.46 -19.97 13.03
C ALA A 261 0.53 -19.93 11.86
N LEU A 262 1.79 -19.57 12.11
CA LEU A 262 2.85 -19.60 11.09
C LEU A 262 3.15 -21.01 10.61
N LYS A 263 3.13 -22.04 11.47
CA LYS A 263 3.25 -23.45 11.04
C LYS A 263 2.12 -23.86 10.10
N ILE A 264 0.89 -23.38 10.33
CA ILE A 264 -0.23 -23.60 9.40
C ILE A 264 0.09 -22.92 8.06
N ARG A 265 0.53 -21.67 8.07
CA ARG A 265 0.94 -20.94 6.85
C ARG A 265 2.01 -21.71 6.09
N GLU A 266 3.07 -22.16 6.75
CA GLU A 266 4.16 -22.94 6.13
C GLU A 266 3.63 -24.21 5.46
N LYS A 267 2.78 -24.96 6.18
CA LYS A 267 2.15 -26.19 5.66
C LYS A 267 1.33 -25.94 4.39
N PHE A 268 0.59 -24.83 4.32
CA PHE A 268 -0.31 -24.53 3.19
C PHE A 268 0.29 -23.62 2.12
N THR A 269 1.50 -23.08 2.33
CA THR A 269 2.18 -22.20 1.36
C THR A 269 2.26 -22.81 -0.04
N PRO A 270 2.63 -24.10 -0.24
CA PRO A 270 2.63 -24.70 -1.58
C PRO A 270 1.28 -24.60 -2.30
N ARG A 271 0.17 -24.85 -1.58
CA ARG A 271 -1.19 -24.76 -2.13
C ARG A 271 -1.61 -23.31 -2.40
N ILE A 272 -1.29 -22.38 -1.49
CA ILE A 272 -1.55 -20.95 -1.68
C ILE A 272 -0.83 -20.44 -2.94
N MET A 273 0.43 -20.84 -3.13
CA MET A 273 1.22 -20.44 -4.31
C MET A 273 0.72 -21.10 -5.60
N GLU A 274 0.22 -22.34 -5.55
CA GLU A 274 -0.46 -22.97 -6.68
C GLU A 274 -1.71 -22.19 -7.09
N LEU A 275 -2.60 -21.89 -6.15
CA LEU A 275 -3.82 -21.10 -6.39
C LEU A 275 -3.50 -19.70 -6.92
N ALA A 276 -2.47 -19.04 -6.40
CA ALA A 276 -2.02 -17.75 -6.91
C ALA A 276 -1.56 -17.83 -8.38
N ARG A 277 -0.84 -18.90 -8.77
CA ARG A 277 -0.40 -19.12 -10.16
C ARG A 277 -1.57 -19.47 -11.08
N GLU A 278 -2.54 -20.25 -10.61
CA GLU A 278 -3.76 -20.54 -11.37
C GLU A 278 -4.58 -19.28 -11.61
N SER A 279 -4.76 -18.47 -10.55
CA SER A 279 -5.44 -17.18 -10.63
C SER A 279 -4.74 -16.22 -11.59
N ALA A 280 -3.40 -16.14 -11.55
CA ALA A 280 -2.62 -15.31 -12.47
C ALA A 280 -2.86 -15.65 -13.96
N LYS A 281 -3.17 -16.91 -14.28
CA LYS A 281 -3.41 -17.38 -15.65
C LYS A 281 -4.87 -17.22 -16.09
N SER A 282 -5.80 -17.44 -15.18
CA SER A 282 -7.23 -17.62 -15.49
C SER A 282 -8.12 -16.47 -15.03
N GLY A 283 -7.64 -15.64 -14.11
CA GLY A 283 -8.45 -14.69 -13.35
C GLY A 283 -9.37 -15.35 -12.32
N ALA A 284 -9.27 -16.66 -12.09
CA ALA A 284 -10.10 -17.35 -11.11
C ALA A 284 -9.81 -16.85 -9.68
N PRO A 285 -10.84 -16.70 -8.82
CA PRO A 285 -10.65 -16.41 -7.40
C PRO A 285 -9.71 -17.42 -6.73
N ASN A 286 -8.82 -16.96 -5.84
CA ASN A 286 -7.95 -17.83 -5.06
C ASN A 286 -8.35 -17.93 -3.57
N ASN A 287 -9.25 -17.05 -3.10
CA ASN A 287 -9.95 -17.19 -1.83
C ASN A 287 -11.33 -17.78 -2.09
N LEU A 288 -11.38 -19.10 -2.17
CA LEU A 288 -12.55 -19.81 -2.68
C LEU A 288 -13.60 -19.99 -1.58
N PHE A 289 -14.81 -19.51 -1.85
CA PHE A 289 -15.99 -19.78 -1.04
C PHE A 289 -16.64 -21.10 -1.48
N ALA A 290 -17.22 -21.84 -0.54
CA ALA A 290 -17.82 -23.17 -0.80
C ALA A 290 -18.82 -23.15 -1.96
N ARG A 291 -19.62 -22.09 -2.13
CA ARG A 291 -20.60 -21.99 -3.23
C ARG A 291 -19.98 -21.75 -4.61
N PHE A 292 -18.78 -21.20 -4.70
CA PHE A 292 -18.04 -21.11 -5.95
C PHE A 292 -17.53 -22.49 -6.39
N LEU A 293 -17.11 -23.30 -5.42
CA LEU A 293 -16.65 -24.68 -5.64
C LEU A 293 -17.80 -25.66 -5.89
N PHE A 294 -18.97 -25.38 -5.30
CA PHE A 294 -20.16 -26.23 -5.35
C PHE A 294 -21.40 -25.41 -5.72
N PRO A 295 -21.52 -24.96 -6.98
CA PRO A 295 -22.62 -24.06 -7.41
C PRO A 295 -24.02 -24.67 -7.31
N TRP A 296 -24.12 -26.01 -7.17
CA TRP A 296 -25.38 -26.77 -7.23
C TRP A 296 -25.72 -27.56 -5.97
N THR A 297 -24.94 -27.44 -4.90
CA THR A 297 -25.34 -28.00 -3.60
C THR A 297 -26.24 -26.99 -2.89
N GLY A 298 -27.53 -27.32 -2.75
CA GLY A 298 -28.49 -26.52 -1.97
C GLY A 298 -28.00 -26.34 -0.53
N LEU A 299 -28.32 -25.18 0.07
CA LEU A 299 -28.17 -24.93 1.51
C LEU A 299 -29.21 -25.72 2.30
#